data_AF-A0A2N2SS96-F1
#
_entry.id   AF-A0A2N2SS96-F1
#
_cell.length_a   1.000
_cell.length_b   1.000
_cell.length_c   1.000
_cell.angle_alpha   90.00
_cell.angle_beta   90.00
_cell.angle_gamma   90.00
#
_symmetry.space_group_name_H-M   'P 1'
#
loop_
_entity.id
_entity.type
_entity.pdbx_description
1 polymer ?
#
loop_
_entity_poly.entity_id
_entity_poly.type
_entity_poly.pdbx_seq_one_letter_code
_entity_poly.pdbx_strand_id
1 'polypeptide(L)' 'MARLHLRPGRERTVLRRHPWIFAGSVDHLEGRARPGDTVDVVAADGKVV' A
#
# COMPACT_ATOMS: atom_id res chain seq x y z
N MET A 1 7.66 -0.59 -11.14
CA MET A 1 7.91 -0.47 -9.69
C MET A 1 7.11 -1.56 -8.97
N ALA A 2 7.49 -1.94 -7.75
CA ALA A 2 6.69 -2.90 -6.98
C ALA A 2 5.39 -2.24 -6.49
N ARG A 3 4.34 -3.05 -6.31
CA ARG A 3 3.02 -2.58 -5.86
C ARG A 3 2.70 -3.14 -4.49
N LEU A 4 2.37 -2.28 -3.54
CA LEU A 4 1.96 -2.66 -2.19
C LEU A 4 0.43 -2.64 -2.11
N HIS A 5 -0.18 -3.83 -2.08
CA HIS A 5 -1.64 -3.95 -2.02
C HIS A 5 -2.13 -3.89 -0.58
N LEU A 6 -3.13 -3.06 -0.33
CA LEU A 6 -3.76 -2.89 0.97
C LEU A 6 -4.93 -3.86 1.15
N ARG A 7 -5.15 -4.30 2.40
CA ARG A 7 -6.36 -5.06 2.75
C ARG A 7 -7.61 -4.19 2.56
N PRO A 8 -8.77 -4.78 2.23
CA PRO A 8 -10.01 -4.04 2.08
C PRO A 8 -10.33 -3.10 3.26
N GLY A 9 -10.60 -1.83 2.97
CA GLY A 9 -10.97 -0.81 3.95
C GLY A 9 -9.79 -0.17 4.71
N ARG A 10 -8.55 -0.59 4.44
CA ARG A 10 -7.34 -0.06 5.09
C ARG A 10 -6.71 1.15 4.37
N GLU A 11 -7.22 1.52 3.20
CA GLU A 11 -6.85 2.71 2.44
C GLU A 11 -7.36 4.01 3.08
N ARG A 12 -8.35 3.95 3.99
CA ARG A 12 -8.95 5.12 4.66
C ARG A 12 -7.92 6.06 5.31
N THR A 13 -6.86 5.50 5.90
CA THR A 13 -5.80 6.27 6.57
C THR A 13 -4.91 6.98 5.55
N VAL A 14 -4.59 6.30 4.44
CA VAL A 14 -3.82 6.85 3.31
C VAL A 14 -4.59 7.97 2.61
N LEU A 15 -5.88 7.77 2.34
CA LEU A 15 -6.77 8.79 1.75
C LEU A 15 -6.91 10.05 2.63
N ARG A 16 -6.72 9.92 3.95
CA ARG A 16 -6.64 11.03 4.91
C ARG A 16 -5.24 11.65 5.02
N ARG A 17 -4.33 11.28 4.13
CA ARG A 17 -2.93 11.73 4.04
C ARG A 17 -2.11 11.43 5.29
N HIS A 18 -2.41 10.34 5.97
CA HIS A 18 -1.55 9.84 7.04
C HIS A 18 -0.25 9.30 6.41
N PRO A 19 0.93 9.63 6.95
CA PRO A 19 2.20 9.35 6.29
C PRO A 19 2.62 7.88 6.34
N TRP A 20 2.04 7.06 7.22
CA TRP A 20 2.45 5.68 7.43
C TRP A 20 1.39 4.65 7.07
N ILE A 21 1.87 3.54 6.51
CA ILE A 21 1.13 2.29 6.28
C ILE A 21 1.72 1.23 7.21
N PHE A 22 0.89 0.70 8.11
CA PHE A 22 1.33 -0.34 9.04
C PHE A 22 1.22 -1.73 8.42
N ALA A 23 2.08 -2.67 8.84
CA ALA A 23 2.11 -4.04 8.30
C ALA A 23 0.76 -4.76 8.33
N GLY A 24 -0.05 -4.56 9.39
CA GLY A 24 -1.40 -5.14 9.48
C GLY A 24 -2.43 -4.59 8.48
N SER A 25 -2.09 -3.52 7.76
CA SER A 25 -2.89 -2.98 6.66
C SER A 25 -2.47 -3.52 5.29
N VAL A 26 -1.31 -4.17 5.19
CA VAL A 26 -0.79 -4.74 3.95
C VAL A 26 -1.40 -6.12 3.72
N ASP A 27 -1.83 -6.36 2.50
CA ASP A 27 -2.28 -7.68 2.04
C ASP A 27 -1.09 -8.46 1.46
N HIS A 28 -0.49 -7.95 0.38
CA HIS A 28 0.70 -8.52 -0.23
C HIS A 28 1.53 -7.47 -0.97
N LEU A 29 2.78 -7.81 -1.29
CA LEU A 29 3.64 -7.05 -2.20
C LEU A 29 3.70 -7.79 -3.53
N GLU A 30 3.35 -7.10 -4.60
CA GLU A 30 3.50 -7.60 -5.95
C GLU A 30 4.84 -7.15 -6.54
N GLY A 31 5.65 -8.12 -6.96
CA GLY A 31 7.04 -7.90 -7.34
C GLY A 31 7.98 -7.96 -6.14
N ARG A 32 9.11 -7.25 -6.22
CA ARG A 32 10.15 -7.26 -5.18
C ARG A 32 10.58 -5.83 -4.88
N ALA A 33 10.69 -5.50 -3.61
CA ALA A 33 11.18 -4.22 -3.11
C ALA A 33 12.23 -4.45 -2.03
N ARG A 34 13.16 -3.51 -1.89
CA ARG A 34 14.17 -3.42 -0.85
C ARG A 34 13.86 -2.23 0.07
N PRO A 35 14.45 -2.17 1.28
CA PRO A 35 14.33 -0.99 2.12
C PRO A 35 14.79 0.27 1.39
N GLY A 36 13.92 1.29 1.36
CA GLY A 36 14.17 2.56 0.67
C GLY A 36 13.63 2.64 -0.76
N ASP A 37 13.19 1.54 -1.35
CA ASP A 37 12.61 1.56 -2.70
C ASP A 37 11.26 2.29 -2.71
N THR A 38 11.01 3.02 -3.80
CA THR A 38 9.69 3.57 -4.09
C THR A 38 8.75 2.47 -4.58
N VAL A 39 7.52 2.49 -4.07
CA VAL A 39 6.46 1.54 -4.44
C VAL A 39 5.16 2.29 -4.68
N ASP A 40 4.31 1.73 -5.55
CA ASP A 40 2.95 2.20 -5.72
C ASP A 40 2.06 1.56 -4.65
N VAL A 41 1.25 2.34 -3.95
CA VAL A 41 0.28 1.81 -2.97
C VAL A 41 -1.05 1.62 -3.67
N VAL A 42 -1.60 0.40 -3.58
CA VAL A 42 -2.82 0.02 -4.30
C VAL A 42 -3.90 -0.39 -3.30
N ALA A 43 -5.07 0.24 -3.39
CA ALA A 43 -6.25 -0.13 -2.61
C ALA A 43 -6.83 -1.46 -3.12
N ALA A 44 -7.66 -2.10 -2.30
CA ALA A 44 -8.25 -3.40 -2.64
C ALA A 44 -9.16 -3.37 -3.89
N ASP A 45 -9.64 -2.18 -4.30
CA ASP A 45 -10.40 -1.97 -5.54
C ASP A 45 -9.51 -1.78 -6.79
N GLY A 46 -8.19 -1.87 -6.62
CA GLY A 46 -7.18 -1.73 -7.69
C GLY A 46 -6.74 -0.29 -7.97
N LYS A 47 -7.25 0.73 -7.26
CA LYS A 47 -6.81 2.11 -7.43
C LYS A 47 -5.49 2.37 -6.72
N VAL A 48 -4.63 3.17 -7.34
CA VAL A 48 -3.43 3.71 -6.68
C VAL A 48 -3.86 4.85 -5.75
N VAL A 49 -3.37 4.86 -4.51
CA VAL A 49 -3.79 5.79 -3.42
C VAL A 49 -2.63 6.49 -2.73
#